data_AF-A0AAV2NN56-F1
#
_entry.id   AF-A0AAV2NN56-F1
#
_cell.length_a   1.000
_cell.length_b   1.000
_cell.length_c   1.000
_cell.angle_alpha   90.00
_cell.angle_beta   90.00
_cell.angle_gamma   90.00
#
_symmetry.space_group_name_H-M   'P 1'
#
loop_
_entity.id
_entity.type
_entity.pdbx_description
1 polymer ?
#
loop_
_entity_poly.entity_id
_entity_poly.type
_entity_poly.pdbx_seq_one_letter_code
_entity_poly.pdbx_strand_id
1 'polypeptide(L)'
;MDFNGGLLRVPFARILDNLMDHTTMNSIDKTNTYVDDIPPCYNAVKPRSEEYLKSSEIYDLFYDGMWQKPVEGIYWKRNNRLFANATNEDVRRCVRSAEEGFKIWRADSVASRIKVLSKFATILADNRKFLLSTLVARCTKFARFYENSSGYCAHDEKLELITTRKPRGIIILREENENTLFFRLTQSLLAGNSVIVIFNENFCNIAPYLYMFSMSEVPPGVINMLSSEYIINLESRLCGTQYSVYAKRYFSEGNLIEKYTKSYTHLSLPKQIVHPLK
;
A
#
# COMPACT_ATOMS: atom_id res chain seq x y z
N MET A 1 -44.71 10.05 12.00
CA MET A 1 -43.55 10.97 11.82
C MET A 1 -42.75 10.41 10.67
N ASP A 2 -43.02 10.98 9.50
CA ASP A 2 -42.44 10.60 8.23
C ASP A 2 -41.04 11.20 8.11
N PHE A 3 -40.03 10.34 7.92
CA PHE A 3 -38.76 10.79 7.36
C PHE A 3 -38.92 10.80 5.83
N ASN A 4 -39.21 11.99 5.32
CA ASN A 4 -39.31 12.26 3.89
C ASN A 4 -38.07 11.79 3.13
N GLY A 5 -38.33 11.16 1.99
CA GLY A 5 -37.34 10.62 1.07
C GLY A 5 -36.33 11.66 0.61
N GLY A 6 -35.08 11.46 1.01
CA GLY A 6 -33.94 12.12 0.41
C GLY A 6 -33.58 11.41 -0.89
N LEU A 7 -34.26 11.77 -1.98
CA LEU A 7 -33.80 11.43 -3.33
C LEU A 7 -32.48 12.20 -3.55
N LEU A 8 -31.34 11.59 -3.21
CA LEU A 8 -30.03 12.19 -3.46
C LEU A 8 -29.85 12.25 -4.98
N ARG A 9 -30.16 13.42 -5.57
CA ARG A 9 -30.10 13.63 -7.02
C ARG A 9 -28.74 13.17 -7.51
N VAL A 10 -28.71 12.25 -8.47
CA VAL A 10 -27.54 11.70 -9.19
C VAL A 10 -26.38 12.69 -9.39
N PRO A 11 -26.59 13.97 -9.73
CA PRO A 11 -25.50 14.95 -9.79
C PRO A 11 -24.74 15.18 -8.47
N PHE A 12 -25.41 15.15 -7.29
CA PHE A 12 -24.76 15.32 -5.99
C PHE A 12 -23.91 14.10 -5.60
N ALA A 13 -24.34 12.88 -5.93
CA ALA A 13 -23.52 11.69 -5.73
C ALA A 13 -22.23 11.77 -6.57
N ARG A 14 -22.32 12.27 -7.81
CA ARG A 14 -21.18 12.54 -8.69
C ARG A 14 -20.24 13.64 -8.15
N ILE A 15 -20.80 14.71 -7.58
CA ILE A 15 -20.03 15.80 -6.96
C ILE A 15 -19.29 15.29 -5.72
N LEU A 16 -19.94 14.48 -4.87
CA LEU A 16 -19.33 13.86 -3.69
C LEU A 16 -18.25 12.85 -4.07
N ASP A 17 -18.49 12.01 -5.08
CA ASP A 17 -17.48 11.09 -5.63
C ASP A 17 -16.24 11.85 -6.11
N ASN A 18 -16.42 12.96 -6.84
CA ASN A 18 -15.31 13.81 -7.29
C ASN A 18 -14.60 14.50 -6.12
N LEU A 19 -15.34 14.99 -5.12
CA LEU A 19 -14.76 15.65 -3.94
C LEU A 19 -13.92 14.66 -3.10
N MET A 20 -14.38 13.41 -2.98
CA MET A 20 -13.65 12.35 -2.29
C MET A 20 -12.42 11.87 -3.07
N ASP A 21 -12.53 11.74 -4.40
CA ASP A 21 -11.40 11.39 -5.26
C ASP A 21 -10.30 12.48 -5.17
N HIS A 22 -10.65 13.78 -5.11
CA HIS A 22 -9.70 14.88 -4.90
C HIS A 22 -9.06 14.88 -3.50
N THR A 23 -9.83 14.58 -2.45
CA THR A 23 -9.31 14.63 -1.07
C THR A 23 -8.34 13.49 -0.78
N THR A 24 -8.52 12.33 -1.43
CA THR A 24 -7.68 11.15 -1.20
C THR A 24 -6.36 11.19 -1.98
N MET A 25 -6.28 11.93 -3.09
CA MET A 25 -5.00 12.22 -3.78
C MET A 25 -4.18 13.32 -3.07
N ASN A 26 -4.84 14.26 -2.38
CA ASN A 26 -4.18 15.45 -1.82
C ASN A 26 -3.34 15.22 -0.54
N SER A 27 -3.27 14.03 0.05
CA SER A 27 -2.46 13.84 1.27
C SER A 27 -0.97 13.64 1.01
N ILE A 28 -0.58 13.21 -0.20
CA ILE A 28 0.83 12.90 -0.56
C ILE A 28 1.48 14.03 -1.37
N ASP A 29 0.69 14.94 -1.95
CA ASP A 29 1.18 16.16 -2.63
C ASP A 29 1.91 17.14 -1.66
N LYS A 30 1.95 16.82 -0.36
CA LYS A 30 2.83 17.50 0.61
C LYS A 30 4.31 17.32 0.32
N THR A 31 4.73 16.37 -0.53
CA THR A 31 6.14 16.22 -0.94
C THR A 31 6.72 17.48 -1.60
N ASN A 32 5.87 18.37 -2.13
CA ASN A 32 6.26 19.67 -2.68
C ASN A 32 6.34 20.79 -1.62
N THR A 33 5.74 20.61 -0.43
CA THR A 33 5.66 21.65 0.61
C THR A 33 6.85 21.69 1.55
N TYR A 34 7.69 20.67 1.54
CA TYR A 34 8.86 20.63 2.40
C TYR A 34 10.11 21.09 1.64
N VAL A 35 10.62 22.23 2.07
CA VAL A 35 11.80 22.90 1.50
C VAL A 35 13.10 22.28 2.02
N ASP A 36 13.09 21.73 3.24
CA ASP A 36 14.30 21.19 3.87
C ASP A 36 14.57 19.75 3.43
N ASP A 37 15.84 19.48 3.13
CA ASP A 37 16.34 18.14 2.83
C ASP A 37 16.23 17.20 4.03
N ILE A 38 16.11 15.91 3.73
CA ILE A 38 16.21 14.86 4.74
C ILE A 38 17.60 15.03 5.39
N PRO A 39 17.68 15.22 6.73
CA PRO A 39 18.95 15.43 7.41
C PRO A 39 20.01 14.40 7.03
N PRO A 40 21.29 14.80 6.94
CA PRO A 40 22.36 13.92 6.52
C PRO A 40 22.46 12.69 7.43
N CYS A 41 22.69 11.54 6.79
CA CYS A 41 22.95 10.26 7.44
C CYS A 41 24.25 10.35 8.25
N TYR A 42 24.22 9.96 9.53
CA TYR A 42 25.39 10.08 10.41
C TYR A 42 26.42 9.00 10.09
N ASN A 43 25.95 7.80 9.70
CA ASN A 43 26.77 6.69 9.25
C ASN A 43 26.75 6.56 7.72
N ALA A 44 26.91 7.70 7.03
CA ALA A 44 26.84 7.76 5.57
C ALA A 44 28.00 7.01 4.91
N VAL A 45 27.68 5.93 4.22
CA VAL A 45 28.60 5.18 3.36
C VAL A 45 28.41 5.63 1.92
N LYS A 46 29.45 6.26 1.36
CA LYS A 46 29.47 6.68 -0.05
C LYS A 46 29.95 5.55 -0.97
N PRO A 47 29.57 5.57 -2.27
CA PRO A 47 30.05 4.59 -3.22
C PRO A 47 31.58 4.66 -3.33
N ARG A 48 32.23 3.51 -3.54
CA ARG A 48 33.70 3.37 -3.65
C ARG A 48 34.50 3.61 -2.35
N SER A 49 33.85 3.82 -1.21
CA SER A 49 34.53 3.71 0.08
C SER A 49 34.98 2.26 0.30
N GLU A 50 36.02 2.03 1.11
CA GLU A 50 36.43 0.67 1.46
C GLU A 50 35.28 -0.13 2.07
N GLU A 51 34.45 0.52 2.87
CA GLU A 51 33.28 -0.08 3.50
C GLU A 51 32.23 -0.51 2.48
N TYR A 52 32.02 0.28 1.43
CA TYR A 52 31.16 -0.07 0.31
C TYR A 52 31.70 -1.29 -0.45
N LEU A 53 33.01 -1.31 -0.73
CA LEU A 53 33.67 -2.39 -1.47
C LEU A 53 33.75 -3.69 -0.67
N LYS A 54 33.77 -3.61 0.67
CA LYS A 54 33.80 -4.77 1.58
C LYS A 54 32.41 -5.31 1.92
N SER A 55 31.33 -4.63 1.53
CA SER A 55 29.96 -5.09 1.84
C SER A 55 29.54 -6.23 0.92
N SER A 56 29.00 -7.29 1.52
CA SER A 56 28.55 -8.48 0.78
C SER A 56 27.16 -8.32 0.17
N GLU A 57 26.34 -7.40 0.68
CA GLU A 57 24.97 -7.18 0.19
C GLU A 57 24.62 -5.69 0.27
N ILE A 58 24.17 -5.16 -0.87
CA ILE A 58 23.77 -3.76 -1.03
C ILE A 58 22.32 -3.76 -1.51
N TYR A 59 21.45 -3.10 -0.74
CA TYR A 59 20.03 -2.97 -1.01
C TYR A 59 19.73 -1.53 -1.41
N ASP A 60 19.39 -1.37 -2.69
CA ASP A 60 18.92 -0.13 -3.27
C ASP A 60 17.45 0.14 -2.87
N LEU A 61 16.89 1.27 -3.29
CA LEU A 61 15.46 1.55 -3.19
C LEU A 61 14.71 0.71 -4.24
N PHE A 62 13.39 0.57 -4.12
CA PHE A 62 12.60 -0.16 -5.12
C PHE A 62 11.35 0.60 -5.51
N TYR A 63 11.25 0.99 -6.77
CA TYR A 63 10.10 1.63 -7.38
C TYR A 63 10.19 1.48 -8.91
N ASP A 64 9.09 1.72 -9.62
CA ASP A 64 8.94 1.44 -11.06
C ASP A 64 9.19 -0.03 -11.42
N GLY A 65 9.00 -0.95 -10.45
CA GLY A 65 9.22 -2.38 -10.63
C GLY A 65 10.69 -2.81 -10.67
N MET A 66 11.63 -1.92 -10.32
CA MET A 66 13.06 -2.18 -10.37
C MET A 66 13.83 -1.56 -9.20
N TRP A 67 15.08 -1.99 -9.03
CA TRP A 67 16.00 -1.44 -8.03
C TRP A 67 16.54 -0.07 -8.50
N GLN A 68 16.60 0.87 -7.57
CA GLN A 68 16.91 2.28 -7.82
C GLN A 68 17.95 2.77 -6.82
N LYS A 69 19.10 3.21 -7.34
CA LYS A 69 20.14 3.81 -6.50
C LYS A 69 19.60 5.11 -5.87
N PRO A 70 19.96 5.41 -4.61
CA PRO A 70 19.58 6.68 -3.99
C PRO A 70 20.20 7.84 -4.76
N VAL A 71 19.48 8.95 -4.89
CA VAL A 71 19.90 10.11 -5.71
C VAL A 71 21.29 10.64 -5.32
N GLU A 72 21.57 10.74 -4.01
CA GLU A 72 22.87 11.20 -3.52
C GLU A 72 23.93 10.09 -3.44
N GLY A 73 23.56 8.85 -3.79
CA GLY A 73 24.44 7.68 -3.66
C GLY A 73 24.79 7.33 -2.21
N ILE A 74 24.08 7.85 -1.23
CA ILE A 74 24.35 7.62 0.19
C ILE A 74 23.65 6.35 0.67
N TYR A 75 24.40 5.53 1.41
CA TYR A 75 23.90 4.33 2.07
C TYR A 75 24.15 4.41 3.58
N TRP A 76 23.42 3.63 4.36
CA TRP A 76 23.66 3.39 5.77
C TRP A 76 23.95 1.90 6.00
N LYS A 77 24.73 1.60 7.04
CA LYS A 77 25.20 0.24 7.30
C LYS A 77 24.48 -0.41 8.46
N ARG A 78 24.18 -1.71 8.31
CA ARG A 78 23.75 -2.57 9.42
C ARG A 78 24.13 -4.02 9.16
N ASN A 79 24.69 -4.71 10.15
CA ASN A 79 25.03 -6.14 10.06
C ASN A 79 25.83 -6.49 8.80
N ASN A 80 26.81 -5.65 8.44
CA ASN A 80 27.64 -5.74 7.24
C ASN A 80 26.92 -5.60 5.88
N ARG A 81 25.65 -5.19 5.90
CA ARG A 81 24.83 -4.88 4.73
C ARG A 81 24.69 -3.38 4.58
N LEU A 82 24.55 -2.92 3.34
CA LEU A 82 24.29 -1.52 3.02
C LEU A 82 22.87 -1.35 2.51
N PHE A 83 22.24 -0.27 2.95
CA PHE A 83 20.88 0.08 2.58
C PHE A 83 20.86 1.51 2.08
N ALA A 84 20.18 1.77 0.97
CA ALA A 84 20.06 3.11 0.42
C ALA A 84 19.44 4.07 1.44
N ASN A 85 19.96 5.29 1.51
CA ASN A 85 19.37 6.36 2.30
C ASN A 85 18.56 7.26 1.36
N ALA A 86 17.24 7.13 1.39
CA ALA A 86 16.34 7.87 0.51
C ALA A 86 16.37 9.36 0.81
N THR A 87 16.47 10.16 -0.25
CA THR A 87 16.34 11.61 -0.24
C THR A 87 14.89 12.05 -0.48
N ASN A 88 14.63 13.36 -0.41
CA ASN A 88 13.33 13.90 -0.83
C ASN A 88 13.01 13.61 -2.29
N GLU A 89 14.02 13.66 -3.16
CA GLU A 89 13.84 13.36 -4.58
C GLU A 89 13.51 11.88 -4.80
N ASP A 90 14.16 10.98 -4.07
CA ASP A 90 13.81 9.55 -4.07
C ASP A 90 12.36 9.33 -3.61
N VAL A 91 11.92 10.04 -2.56
CA VAL A 91 10.53 9.99 -2.09
C VAL A 91 9.57 10.42 -3.20
N ARG A 92 9.81 11.56 -3.87
CA ARG A 92 8.94 12.04 -4.96
C ARG A 92 8.85 11.05 -6.12
N ARG A 93 9.98 10.46 -6.52
CA ARG A 93 10.02 9.43 -7.58
C ARG A 93 9.24 8.18 -7.19
N CYS A 94 9.44 7.71 -5.96
CA CYS A 94 8.72 6.56 -5.42
C CYS A 94 7.21 6.81 -5.30
N VAL A 95 6.78 8.00 -4.89
CA VAL A 95 5.37 8.39 -4.90
C VAL A 95 4.79 8.35 -6.31
N ARG A 96 5.46 8.94 -7.29
CA ARG A 96 5.00 8.92 -8.69
C ARG A 96 4.85 7.49 -9.22
N SER A 97 5.82 6.63 -8.94
CA SER A 97 5.73 5.19 -9.23
C SER A 97 4.49 4.57 -8.57
N ALA A 98 4.25 4.86 -7.29
CA ALA A 98 3.09 4.36 -6.55
C ALA A 98 1.75 4.86 -7.12
N GLU A 99 1.70 6.08 -7.67
CA GLU A 99 0.52 6.64 -8.34
C GLU A 99 0.23 5.91 -9.65
N GLU A 100 1.25 5.65 -10.47
CA GLU A 100 1.08 4.88 -11.71
C GLU A 100 0.68 3.43 -11.43
N GLY A 101 1.35 2.78 -10.46
CA GLY A 101 0.97 1.45 -10.01
C GLY A 101 -0.46 1.41 -9.48
N PHE A 102 -0.90 2.42 -8.73
CA PHE A 102 -2.27 2.52 -8.25
C PHE A 102 -3.29 2.58 -9.39
N LYS A 103 -3.02 3.38 -10.44
CA LYS A 103 -3.93 3.50 -11.59
C LYS A 103 -4.16 2.15 -12.27
N ILE A 104 -3.11 1.35 -12.42
CA ILE A 104 -3.18 0.00 -12.99
C ILE A 104 -3.95 -0.93 -12.03
N TRP A 105 -3.52 -0.98 -10.76
CA TRP A 105 -3.99 -1.97 -9.79
C TRP A 105 -5.45 -1.78 -9.34
N ARG A 106 -5.91 -0.53 -9.28
CA ARG A 106 -7.31 -0.21 -8.97
C ARG A 106 -8.28 -0.56 -10.10
N ALA A 107 -7.78 -0.59 -11.34
CA ALA A 107 -8.58 -0.92 -12.52
C ALA A 107 -8.81 -2.43 -12.64
N ASP A 108 -7.89 -3.23 -12.08
CA ASP A 108 -8.06 -4.68 -12.00
C ASP A 108 -9.25 -5.07 -11.13
N SER A 109 -9.90 -6.18 -11.49
CA SER A 109 -10.97 -6.75 -10.66
C SER A 109 -10.40 -7.34 -9.37
N VAL A 110 -11.23 -7.43 -8.31
CA VAL A 110 -10.83 -8.12 -7.07
C VAL A 110 -10.44 -9.58 -7.36
N ALA A 111 -11.12 -10.24 -8.30
CA ALA A 111 -10.80 -11.59 -8.74
C ALA A 111 -9.40 -11.69 -9.36
N SER A 112 -9.01 -10.73 -10.20
CA SER A 112 -7.66 -10.65 -10.78
C SER A 112 -6.60 -10.46 -9.69
N ARG A 113 -6.84 -9.54 -8.75
CA ARG A 113 -5.93 -9.32 -7.61
C ARG A 113 -5.79 -10.56 -6.71
N ILE A 114 -6.89 -11.27 -6.47
CA ILE A 114 -6.89 -12.55 -5.75
C ILE A 114 -6.03 -13.59 -6.49
N LYS A 115 -6.11 -13.67 -7.82
CA LYS A 115 -5.31 -14.61 -8.62
C LYS A 115 -3.81 -14.32 -8.48
N VAL A 116 -3.41 -13.06 -8.66
CA VAL A 116 -2.01 -12.59 -8.50
C VAL A 116 -1.49 -12.90 -7.10
N LEU A 117 -2.24 -12.56 -6.04
CA LEU A 117 -1.81 -12.81 -4.67
C LEU A 117 -1.87 -14.28 -4.25
N SER A 118 -2.71 -15.09 -4.90
CA SER A 118 -2.68 -16.55 -4.71
C SER A 118 -1.44 -17.16 -5.35
N LYS A 119 -1.03 -16.69 -6.54
CA LYS A 119 0.26 -17.06 -7.16
C LYS A 119 1.44 -16.69 -6.25
N PHE A 120 1.39 -15.50 -5.65
CA PHE A 120 2.39 -15.07 -4.67
C PHE A 120 2.45 -15.99 -3.44
N ALA A 121 1.31 -16.41 -2.89
CA ALA A 121 1.28 -17.37 -1.80
C ALA A 121 1.94 -18.70 -2.16
N THR A 122 1.74 -19.20 -3.38
CA THR A 122 2.43 -20.40 -3.88
C THR A 122 3.94 -20.19 -3.97
N ILE A 123 4.39 -19.09 -4.57
CA ILE A 123 5.82 -18.76 -4.67
C ILE A 123 6.47 -18.65 -3.29
N LEU A 124 5.78 -18.07 -2.31
CA LEU A 124 6.26 -18.04 -0.92
C LEU A 124 6.45 -19.46 -0.36
N ALA A 125 5.50 -20.37 -0.60
CA ALA A 125 5.61 -21.76 -0.14
C ALA A 125 6.79 -22.48 -0.80
N ASP A 126 6.97 -22.31 -2.11
CA ASP A 126 8.08 -22.90 -2.88
C ASP A 126 9.44 -22.42 -2.36
N ASN A 127 9.49 -21.18 -1.85
CA ASN A 127 10.66 -20.59 -1.20
C ASN A 127 10.72 -20.83 0.32
N ARG A 128 9.97 -21.84 0.83
CA ARG A 128 9.93 -22.27 2.24
C ARG A 128 9.44 -21.20 3.23
N LYS A 129 8.71 -20.18 2.76
CA LYS A 129 8.07 -19.14 3.56
C LYS A 129 6.64 -19.53 3.93
N PHE A 130 6.47 -20.71 4.52
CA PHE A 130 5.16 -21.34 4.75
C PHE A 130 4.20 -20.50 5.60
N LEU A 131 4.70 -19.79 6.62
CA LEU A 131 3.87 -18.94 7.48
C LEU A 131 3.28 -17.76 6.70
N LEU A 132 4.12 -17.07 5.91
CA LEU A 132 3.68 -15.96 5.07
C LEU A 132 2.75 -16.44 3.96
N SER A 133 3.07 -17.58 3.33
CA SER A 133 2.20 -18.22 2.33
C SER A 133 0.80 -18.48 2.89
N THR A 134 0.72 -19.10 4.07
CA THR A 134 -0.56 -19.39 4.75
C THR A 134 -1.33 -18.11 5.06
N LEU A 135 -0.62 -17.07 5.50
CA LEU A 135 -1.20 -15.77 5.82
C LEU A 135 -1.80 -15.10 4.58
N VAL A 136 -1.05 -15.04 3.47
CA VAL A 136 -1.52 -14.49 2.20
C VAL A 136 -2.71 -15.30 1.68
N ALA A 137 -2.63 -16.63 1.68
CA ALA A 137 -3.71 -17.51 1.22
C ALA A 137 -5.00 -17.37 2.05
N ARG A 138 -4.89 -17.15 3.37
CA ARG A 138 -6.05 -16.86 4.22
C ARG A 138 -6.68 -15.52 3.86
N CYS A 139 -5.86 -14.51 3.60
CA CYS A 139 -6.35 -13.20 3.19
C CYS A 139 -7.08 -13.24 1.84
N THR A 140 -6.56 -13.98 0.85
CA THR A 140 -7.21 -14.12 -0.47
C THR A 140 -8.52 -14.91 -0.37
N LYS A 141 -8.54 -15.98 0.45
CA LYS A 141 -9.77 -16.74 0.72
C LYS A 141 -10.84 -15.87 1.37
N PHE A 142 -10.45 -15.02 2.33
CA PHE A 142 -11.38 -14.09 2.96
C PHE A 142 -11.94 -13.08 1.96
N ALA A 143 -11.09 -12.43 1.15
CA ALA A 143 -11.55 -11.47 0.12
C ALA A 143 -12.59 -12.11 -0.80
N ARG A 144 -12.35 -13.36 -1.24
CA ARG A 144 -13.30 -14.10 -2.09
C ARG A 144 -14.67 -14.27 -1.42
N PHE A 145 -14.70 -14.61 -0.14
CA PHE A 145 -15.98 -14.74 0.58
C PHE A 145 -16.69 -13.40 0.75
N TYR A 146 -15.93 -12.35 1.10
CA TYR A 146 -16.49 -11.02 1.32
C TYR A 146 -17.14 -10.46 0.05
N GLU A 147 -16.45 -10.54 -1.09
CA GLU A 147 -16.97 -10.08 -2.38
C GLU A 147 -18.26 -10.81 -2.79
N ASN A 148 -18.31 -12.13 -2.58
CA ASN A 148 -19.50 -12.93 -2.90
C ASN A 148 -20.71 -12.60 -2.00
N SER A 149 -20.50 -11.91 -0.87
CA SER A 149 -21.53 -11.50 0.08
C SER A 149 -22.00 -10.05 -0.08
N SER A 150 -21.25 -9.21 -0.81
CA SER A 150 -21.55 -7.80 -1.05
C SER A 150 -22.41 -7.61 -2.31
N GLY A 151 -23.70 -7.90 -2.19
CA GLY A 151 -24.71 -7.69 -3.22
C GLY A 151 -26.10 -7.64 -2.61
N TYR A 152 -26.43 -6.56 -1.91
CA TYR A 152 -27.81 -6.29 -1.47
C TYR A 152 -28.51 -5.39 -2.49
N CYS A 153 -29.47 -5.95 -3.23
CA CYS A 153 -30.43 -5.20 -4.02
C CYS A 153 -31.52 -4.67 -3.07
N ALA A 154 -31.68 -3.35 -2.97
CA ALA A 154 -32.91 -2.79 -2.38
C ALA A 154 -34.02 -2.90 -3.43
N HIS A 155 -35.10 -3.61 -3.12
CA HIS A 155 -36.29 -3.69 -3.96
C HIS A 155 -37.15 -2.45 -3.74
N ASP A 156 -37.04 -1.49 -4.66
CA ASP A 156 -38.18 -0.72 -5.12
C ASP A 156 -38.32 -1.09 -6.60
N GLU A 157 -39.52 -1.39 -7.10
CA GLU A 157 -39.77 -2.08 -8.40
C GLU A 157 -39.16 -1.39 -9.64
N LYS A 158 -38.49 -0.24 -9.46
CA LYS A 158 -37.91 0.62 -10.50
C LYS A 158 -36.40 0.79 -10.42
N LEU A 159 -35.72 0.40 -9.34
CA LEU A 159 -34.29 0.68 -9.16
C LEU A 159 -33.56 -0.49 -8.49
N GLU A 160 -32.39 -0.81 -9.02
CA GLU A 160 -31.41 -1.70 -8.41
C GLU A 160 -30.24 -0.87 -7.85
N LEU A 161 -29.97 -1.02 -6.56
CA LEU A 161 -28.83 -0.39 -5.88
C LEU A 161 -27.69 -1.40 -5.73
N ILE A 162 -26.56 -1.14 -6.37
CA ILE A 162 -25.34 -1.95 -6.23
C ILE A 162 -24.34 -1.14 -5.39
N THR A 163 -23.98 -1.67 -4.22
CA THR A 163 -22.90 -1.08 -3.40
C THR A 163 -21.58 -1.77 -3.73
N THR A 164 -20.68 -1.03 -4.37
CA THR A 164 -19.30 -1.43 -4.65
C THR A 164 -18.34 -0.71 -3.70
N ARG A 165 -17.04 -1.01 -3.76
CA ARG A 165 -16.01 -0.26 -3.03
C ARG A 165 -14.88 0.18 -3.93
N LYS A 166 -14.40 1.41 -3.75
CA LYS A 166 -13.20 1.97 -4.41
C LYS A 166 -12.00 1.93 -3.46
N PRO A 167 -10.78 1.56 -3.90
CA PRO A 167 -9.59 1.71 -3.08
C PRO A 167 -9.32 3.19 -2.75
N ARG A 168 -8.56 3.42 -1.69
CA ARG A 168 -8.18 4.78 -1.26
C ARG A 168 -7.04 5.38 -2.07
N GLY A 169 -6.02 4.60 -2.43
CA GLY A 169 -4.85 5.17 -3.11
C GLY A 169 -3.57 4.46 -2.72
N ILE A 170 -2.59 5.24 -2.28
CA ILE A 170 -1.29 4.77 -1.82
C ILE A 170 -1.33 4.60 -0.31
N ILE A 171 -0.94 3.41 0.17
CA ILE A 171 -0.85 3.09 1.60
C ILE A 171 0.61 2.98 2.01
N ILE A 172 0.98 3.61 3.13
CA ILE A 172 2.33 3.57 3.68
C ILE A 172 2.39 2.50 4.77
N LEU A 173 3.37 1.60 4.69
CA LEU A 173 3.54 0.53 5.67
C LEU A 173 4.92 0.57 6.31
N ARG A 174 4.94 0.33 7.63
CA ARG A 174 6.13 0.23 8.47
C ARG A 174 5.79 -0.63 9.68
N GLU A 175 6.33 -1.84 9.76
CA GLU A 175 6.05 -2.76 10.86
C GLU A 175 7.34 -3.40 11.40
N GLU A 176 7.37 -3.67 12.70
CA GLU A 176 8.47 -4.37 13.36
C GLU A 176 8.39 -5.89 13.15
N ASN A 177 7.16 -6.40 12.95
CA ASN A 177 6.87 -7.81 12.77
C ASN A 177 6.53 -8.14 11.32
N GLU A 178 7.23 -9.12 10.76
CA GLU A 178 7.11 -9.52 9.35
C GLU A 178 5.70 -10.03 9.01
N ASN A 179 5.07 -10.79 9.91
CA ASN A 179 3.71 -11.29 9.69
C ASN A 179 2.71 -10.13 9.68
N THR A 180 2.88 -9.14 10.57
CA THR A 180 2.04 -7.93 10.58
C THR A 180 2.21 -7.14 9.28
N LEU A 181 3.44 -6.96 8.81
CA LEU A 181 3.73 -6.30 7.53
C LEU A 181 2.98 -7.00 6.39
N PHE A 182 3.16 -8.31 6.26
CA PHE A 182 2.55 -9.08 5.17
C PHE A 182 1.03 -9.11 5.25
N PHE A 183 0.47 -9.13 6.46
CA PHE A 183 -0.98 -9.07 6.64
C PHE A 183 -1.54 -7.76 6.13
N ARG A 184 -1.00 -6.62 6.59
CA ARG A 184 -1.43 -5.28 6.18
C ARG A 184 -1.17 -5.01 4.70
N LEU A 185 -0.03 -5.47 4.18
CA LEU A 185 0.31 -5.40 2.76
C LEU A 185 -0.71 -6.15 1.91
N THR A 186 -0.98 -7.41 2.25
CA THR A 186 -1.92 -8.24 1.48
C THR A 186 -3.33 -7.65 1.49
N GLN A 187 -3.79 -7.14 2.63
CA GLN A 187 -5.09 -6.46 2.74
C GLN A 187 -5.15 -5.20 1.86
N SER A 188 -4.10 -4.37 1.90
CA SER A 188 -4.01 -3.14 1.12
C SER A 188 -4.07 -3.42 -0.37
N LEU A 189 -3.31 -4.44 -0.82
CA LEU A 189 -3.28 -4.88 -2.20
C LEU A 189 -4.63 -5.47 -2.63
N LEU A 190 -5.27 -6.33 -1.82
CA LEU A 190 -6.58 -6.90 -2.14
C LEU A 190 -7.66 -5.82 -2.31
N ALA A 191 -7.63 -4.79 -1.47
CA ALA A 191 -8.52 -3.63 -1.59
C ALA A 191 -8.28 -2.80 -2.87
N GLY A 192 -7.15 -2.99 -3.57
CA GLY A 192 -6.82 -2.29 -4.82
C GLY A 192 -5.91 -1.08 -4.64
N ASN A 193 -5.27 -0.93 -3.47
CA ASN A 193 -4.32 0.14 -3.19
C ASN A 193 -2.91 -0.23 -3.69
N SER A 194 -2.10 0.76 -4.06
CA SER A 194 -0.64 0.58 -4.12
C SER A 194 -0.02 0.85 -2.75
N VAL A 195 1.21 0.39 -2.55
CA VAL A 195 1.86 0.41 -1.25
C VAL A 195 3.30 0.92 -1.36
N ILE A 196 3.70 1.76 -0.40
CA ILE A 196 5.09 2.11 -0.15
C ILE A 196 5.48 1.54 1.22
N VAL A 197 6.39 0.59 1.25
CA VAL A 197 6.97 0.07 2.48
C VAL A 197 8.18 0.92 2.86
N ILE A 198 8.19 1.47 4.07
CA ILE A 198 9.34 2.18 4.61
C ILE A 198 9.98 1.36 5.73
N PHE A 199 11.32 1.31 5.76
CA PHE A 199 12.03 0.60 6.81
C PHE A 199 13.37 1.25 7.18
N ASN A 200 13.84 0.89 8.37
CA ASN A 200 15.20 1.13 8.83
C ASN A 200 15.66 -0.09 9.65
N GLU A 201 16.64 0.07 10.53
CA GLU A 201 17.07 -1.01 11.41
C GLU A 201 15.97 -1.59 12.32
N ASN A 202 14.96 -0.81 12.72
CA ASN A 202 13.95 -1.26 13.67
C ASN A 202 12.74 -1.92 12.98
N PHE A 203 12.64 -1.83 11.65
CA PHE A 203 11.47 -2.28 10.91
C PHE A 203 11.81 -3.32 9.84
N CYS A 204 10.81 -4.11 9.45
CA CYS A 204 10.97 -5.19 8.51
C CYS A 204 11.38 -4.69 7.12
N ASN A 205 12.42 -5.32 6.57
CA ASN A 205 12.88 -5.12 5.20
C ASN A 205 12.12 -6.06 4.25
N ILE A 206 11.40 -5.51 3.27
CA ILE A 206 10.68 -6.30 2.27
C ILE A 206 11.54 -6.72 1.06
N ALA A 207 12.77 -6.19 0.95
CA ALA A 207 13.70 -6.47 -0.14
C ALA A 207 13.80 -7.94 -0.57
N PRO A 208 13.91 -8.92 0.36
CA PRO A 208 14.05 -10.33 -0.01
C PRO A 208 12.85 -10.91 -0.78
N TYR A 209 11.71 -10.22 -0.77
CA TYR A 209 10.45 -10.68 -1.34
C TYR A 209 10.08 -9.97 -2.66
N LEU A 210 10.76 -8.89 -3.03
CA LEU A 210 10.40 -8.07 -4.19
C LEU A 210 10.48 -8.85 -5.51
N TYR A 211 11.47 -9.74 -5.65
CA TYR A 211 11.54 -10.65 -6.81
C TYR A 211 10.33 -11.60 -6.85
N MET A 212 9.89 -12.12 -5.71
CA MET A 212 8.73 -13.01 -5.63
C MET A 212 7.43 -12.30 -6.03
N PHE A 213 7.28 -11.02 -5.66
CA PHE A 213 6.16 -10.20 -6.13
C PHE A 213 6.21 -9.99 -7.65
N SER A 214 7.39 -9.70 -8.21
CA SER A 214 7.56 -9.57 -9.66
C SER A 214 7.20 -10.87 -10.41
N MET A 215 7.67 -12.03 -9.93
CA MET A 215 7.28 -13.34 -10.48
C MET A 215 5.77 -13.61 -10.36
N SER A 216 5.10 -12.99 -9.40
CA SER A 216 3.65 -13.10 -9.21
C SER A 216 2.85 -12.22 -10.17
N GLU A 217 3.52 -11.47 -11.05
CA GLU A 217 2.92 -10.51 -11.97
C GLU A 217 2.28 -9.31 -11.25
N VAL A 218 2.82 -8.94 -10.08
CA VAL A 218 2.49 -7.65 -9.48
C VAL A 218 3.02 -6.54 -10.38
N PRO A 219 2.17 -5.61 -10.87
CA PRO A 219 2.63 -4.57 -11.79
C PRO A 219 3.67 -3.64 -11.15
N PRO A 220 4.56 -3.04 -11.97
CA PRO A 220 5.44 -1.97 -11.55
C PRO A 220 4.70 -0.87 -10.78
N GLY A 221 5.32 -0.39 -9.70
CA GLY A 221 4.77 0.67 -8.85
C GLY A 221 3.64 0.26 -7.91
N VAL A 222 3.11 -0.97 -7.98
CA VAL A 222 2.09 -1.42 -7.01
C VAL A 222 2.68 -1.65 -5.62
N ILE A 223 3.91 -2.15 -5.57
CA ILE A 223 4.70 -2.28 -4.34
C ILE A 223 6.00 -1.52 -4.54
N ASN A 224 6.29 -0.63 -3.60
CA ASN A 224 7.48 0.20 -3.59
C ASN A 224 8.14 0.10 -2.22
N MET A 225 9.42 0.41 -2.15
CA MET A 225 10.21 0.34 -0.93
C MET A 225 11.17 1.53 -0.84
N LEU A 226 11.17 2.19 0.31
CA LEU A 226 12.17 3.19 0.69
C LEU A 226 12.85 2.81 2.00
N SER A 227 14.13 3.14 2.10
CA SER A 227 14.91 3.00 3.33
C SER A 227 15.57 4.31 3.72
N SER A 228 15.76 4.50 5.01
CA SER A 228 16.47 5.62 5.60
C SER A 228 17.04 5.19 6.94
N GLU A 229 18.21 5.67 7.34
CA GLU A 229 18.71 5.48 8.71
C GLU A 229 17.68 6.07 9.72
N TYR A 230 17.18 7.26 9.39
CA TYR A 230 16.19 8.00 10.16
C TYR A 230 14.80 7.85 9.55
N ILE A 231 14.05 6.86 10.03
CA ILE A 231 12.69 6.56 9.52
C ILE A 231 11.71 7.72 9.70
N ILE A 232 11.90 8.54 10.73
CA ILE A 232 11.03 9.68 11.08
C ILE A 232 10.96 10.67 9.90
N ASN A 233 12.05 10.80 9.15
CA ASN A 233 12.09 11.64 7.97
C ASN A 233 11.11 11.13 6.91
N LEU A 234 11.11 9.82 6.61
CA LEU A 234 10.16 9.21 5.68
C LEU A 234 8.72 9.29 6.20
N GLU A 235 8.49 9.04 7.49
CA GLU A 235 7.16 9.15 8.10
C GLU A 235 6.58 10.56 7.96
N SER A 236 7.38 11.59 8.26
CA SER A 236 6.93 12.98 8.17
C SER A 236 6.46 13.35 6.75
N ARG A 237 7.18 12.86 5.73
CA ARG A 237 6.90 13.16 4.31
C ARG A 237 5.74 12.35 3.75
N LEU A 238 5.64 11.08 4.11
CA LEU A 238 4.66 10.16 3.51
C LEU A 238 3.35 10.07 4.29
N CYS A 239 3.41 10.12 5.62
CA CYS A 239 2.24 9.96 6.48
C CYS A 239 1.58 11.31 6.84
N GLY A 240 2.36 12.40 6.83
CA GLY A 240 1.92 13.73 7.26
C GLY A 240 1.51 13.82 8.74
N THR A 241 1.79 12.78 9.53
CA THR A 241 1.54 12.63 10.97
C THR A 241 2.42 11.48 11.49
N GLN A 242 2.48 11.27 12.81
CA GLN A 242 3.12 10.08 13.39
C GLN A 242 2.52 8.79 12.80
N TYR A 243 3.37 7.82 12.47
CA TYR A 243 2.94 6.57 11.82
C TYR A 243 1.88 5.81 12.63
N SER A 244 1.97 5.80 13.96
CA SER A 244 0.99 5.14 14.83
C SER A 244 -0.43 5.70 14.64
N VAL A 245 -0.55 7.01 14.47
CA VAL A 245 -1.83 7.69 14.19
C VAL A 245 -2.28 7.43 12.76
N TYR A 246 -1.34 7.44 11.80
CA TYR A 246 -1.61 7.12 10.40
C TYR A 246 -2.17 5.70 10.25
N ALA A 247 -1.49 4.69 10.82
CA ALA A 247 -1.84 3.28 10.68
C ALA A 247 -3.23 2.96 11.27
N LYS A 248 -3.61 3.60 12.39
CA LYS A 248 -4.94 3.43 13.01
C LYS A 248 -6.10 3.88 12.12
N ARG A 249 -5.86 4.71 11.10
CA ARG A 249 -6.89 5.10 10.12
C ARG A 249 -7.27 3.96 9.17
N TYR A 250 -6.38 3.00 8.97
CA TYR A 250 -6.53 1.94 7.98
C TYR A 250 -6.61 0.54 8.61
N PHE A 251 -5.88 0.31 9.69
CA PHE A 251 -5.74 -1.02 10.28
C PHE A 251 -6.34 -1.06 11.67
N SER A 252 -7.35 -1.90 11.83
CA SER A 252 -8.01 -2.09 13.11
C SER A 252 -7.23 -3.07 13.99
N GLU A 253 -7.25 -2.78 15.29
CA GLU A 253 -6.90 -3.73 16.35
C GLU A 253 -8.17 -4.51 16.73
N GLY A 254 -8.02 -5.79 17.10
CA GLY A 254 -9.17 -6.68 17.36
C GLY A 254 -8.87 -8.15 17.06
N ASN A 255 -9.92 -8.97 17.06
CA ASN A 255 -9.79 -10.37 16.65
C ASN A 255 -9.50 -10.49 15.14
N LEU A 256 -9.14 -11.69 14.65
CA LEU A 256 -8.70 -11.87 13.27
C LEU A 256 -9.76 -11.45 12.22
N ILE A 257 -11.04 -11.73 12.51
CA ILE A 257 -12.15 -11.37 11.62
C ILE A 257 -12.29 -9.86 11.56
N GLU A 258 -12.31 -9.18 12.71
CA GLU A 258 -12.40 -7.72 12.78
C GLU A 258 -11.19 -7.04 12.14
N LYS A 259 -9.99 -7.56 12.41
CA LYS A 259 -8.75 -7.10 11.76
C LYS A 259 -8.85 -7.17 10.26
N TYR A 260 -9.57 -8.17 9.72
CA TYR A 260 -9.81 -8.24 8.29
C TYR A 260 -10.91 -7.30 7.82
N THR A 261 -12.14 -7.49 8.31
CA THR A 261 -13.32 -6.79 7.81
C THR A 261 -13.22 -5.28 8.00
N LYS A 262 -12.90 -4.82 9.21
CA LYS A 262 -12.81 -3.38 9.49
C LYS A 262 -11.69 -2.75 8.68
N SER A 263 -10.52 -3.39 8.61
CA SER A 263 -9.41 -2.85 7.80
C SER A 263 -9.75 -2.82 6.32
N TYR A 264 -10.43 -3.84 5.76
CA TYR A 264 -10.90 -3.79 4.36
C TYR A 264 -11.84 -2.61 4.12
N THR A 265 -12.76 -2.36 5.05
CA THR A 265 -13.66 -1.20 4.98
C THR A 265 -12.95 0.14 5.18
N HIS A 266 -11.83 0.16 5.90
CA HIS A 266 -11.01 1.36 6.07
C HIS A 266 -10.03 1.57 4.92
N LEU A 267 -9.68 0.53 4.17
CA LEU A 267 -8.80 0.57 2.99
C LEU A 267 -9.57 0.88 1.70
N SER A 268 -10.89 0.97 1.76
CA SER A 268 -11.77 1.22 0.61
C SER A 268 -13.01 2.02 0.97
N LEU A 269 -13.45 2.89 0.07
CA LEU A 269 -14.64 3.72 0.22
C LEU A 269 -15.84 3.07 -0.44
N PRO A 270 -17.04 3.10 0.17
CA PRO A 270 -18.25 2.63 -0.50
C PRO A 270 -18.55 3.51 -1.73
N LYS A 271 -19.01 2.89 -2.81
CA LYS A 271 -19.48 3.54 -4.03
C LYS A 271 -20.80 2.92 -4.43
N GLN A 272 -21.85 3.71 -4.47
CA GLN A 272 -23.18 3.27 -4.89
C GLN A 272 -23.34 3.44 -6.40
N ILE A 273 -23.89 2.42 -7.05
CA ILE A 273 -24.30 2.45 -8.45
C ILE A 273 -25.80 2.21 -8.44
N VAL A 274 -26.55 3.17 -8.99
CA VAL A 274 -28.01 3.08 -9.12
C VAL A 274 -28.33 2.72 -10.56
N HIS A 275 -28.97 1.57 -10.75
CA HIS A 275 -29.40 1.10 -12.06
C HIS A 275 -30.93 1.16 -12.15
N PRO A 276 -31.53 1.93 -13.07
CA PRO A 276 -32.97 1.91 -13.29
C PRO A 276 -33.38 0.58 -13.94
N LEU A 277 -34.35 -0.10 -13.33
CA LEU A 277 -35.02 -1.26 -13.94
C LEU A 277 -36.08 -0.71 -14.90
N LYS A 278 -35.99 -1.11 -16.17
CA LYS A 278 -36.94 -0.72 -17.23
C LYS A 278 -38.22 -1.53 -17.14
#